data_AF-A0AAV0G5R1-F1
#
_entry.id   AF-A0AAV0G5R1-F1
#
_cell.length_a   1.000
_cell.length_b   1.000
_cell.length_c   1.000
_cell.angle_alpha   90.00
_cell.angle_beta   90.00
_cell.angle_gamma   90.00
#
_symmetry.space_group_name_H-M   'P 1'
#
loop_
_entity.id
_entity.type
_entity.pdbx_description
1 polymer ?
#
loop_
_entity_poly.entity_id
_entity_poly.type
_entity_poly.pdbx_seq_one_letter_code
_entity_poly.pdbx_strand_id
1 'polypeptide(L)'
;MMVGGDICNKLWVVLGLRKLSGGFSGNIGHDPHIMYTLSAIQVLALFDKIDVLDIDKISNYIVGLQNEDGSFSGDMWGEVDTRFSYIAISSLALLRQLDKIDMEKAVQYILSCKNVDGGFGCTPGAESHAGQIFCCVGALAITGSLHHVDKDLLGWWLCERQVKSGGLNGRPEKLPDDRENGGISDRPEDAVDVFHTYFGVAGLSLLEYPGLIPIDPAYALPVNVVNRIIFKK
;
A
#
# COMPACT_ATOMS: atom_id res chain seq x y z
N MET A 1 -21.83 -21.41 16.81
CA MET A 1 -22.91 -20.51 16.36
C MET A 1 -22.88 -19.30 17.27
N MET A 2 -22.22 -18.20 16.85
CA MET A 2 -22.24 -16.83 17.42
C MET A 2 -21.09 -16.02 16.79
N VAL A 3 -21.22 -15.59 15.53
CA VAL A 3 -20.46 -14.45 14.96
C VAL A 3 -21.39 -13.75 13.96
N GLY A 4 -22.49 -13.20 14.47
CA GLY A 4 -23.50 -12.48 13.70
C GLY A 4 -23.74 -11.07 14.25
N GLY A 5 -22.69 -10.46 14.83
CA GLY A 5 -22.73 -9.04 15.19
C GLY A 5 -22.67 -8.22 13.91
N ASP A 6 -23.73 -7.47 13.66
CA ASP A 6 -24.02 -6.71 12.44
C ASP A 6 -22.79 -6.01 11.86
N ILE A 7 -22.26 -6.53 10.74
CA ILE A 7 -21.13 -5.95 10.01
C ILE A 7 -21.41 -4.49 9.62
N CYS A 8 -22.69 -4.12 9.45
CA CYS A 8 -23.10 -2.74 9.19
C CYS A 8 -22.72 -1.78 10.33
N ASN A 9 -22.77 -2.21 11.60
CA ASN A 9 -22.38 -1.37 12.74
C ASN A 9 -20.87 -1.14 12.82
N LYS A 10 -20.06 -2.06 12.27
CA LYS A 10 -18.59 -1.91 12.23
C LYS A 10 -18.12 -1.05 11.06
N LEU A 11 -18.81 -1.10 9.92
CA LEU A 11 -18.48 -0.28 8.74
C LEU A 11 -18.92 1.18 8.86
N TRP A 12 -19.88 1.49 9.73
CA TRP A 12 -20.29 2.88 10.00
C TRP A 12 -19.10 3.78 10.38
N VAL A 13 -18.12 3.27 11.14
CA VAL A 13 -16.92 4.04 11.50
C VAL A 13 -16.15 4.47 10.26
N VAL A 14 -15.98 3.57 9.28
CA VAL A 14 -15.29 3.90 8.02
C VAL A 14 -16.12 4.89 7.20
N LEU A 15 -17.42 4.65 7.05
CA LEU A 15 -18.31 5.53 6.28
C LEU A 15 -18.45 6.93 6.89
N GLY A 16 -18.36 7.05 8.22
CA GLY A 16 -18.36 8.31 8.95
C GLY A 16 -17.11 9.17 8.74
N LEU A 17 -16.04 8.60 8.17
CA LEU A 17 -14.80 9.31 7.85
C LEU A 17 -14.78 9.88 6.43
N ARG A 18 -15.81 9.60 5.62
CA ARG A 18 -15.93 10.10 4.25
C ARG A 18 -16.16 11.61 4.22
N LYS A 19 -15.49 12.32 3.31
CA LYS A 19 -15.59 13.78 3.18
C LYS A 19 -16.35 14.22 1.94
N LEU A 20 -16.78 15.48 1.96
CA LEU A 20 -17.41 16.14 0.82
C LEU A 20 -16.48 16.24 -0.40
N SER A 21 -15.15 16.15 -0.22
CA SER A 21 -14.19 16.07 -1.32
C SER A 21 -14.18 14.72 -2.03
N GLY A 22 -14.59 13.63 -1.36
CA GLY A 22 -14.50 12.26 -1.85
C GLY A 22 -13.56 11.38 -1.02
N GLY A 23 -12.46 11.95 -0.51
CA GLY A 23 -11.49 11.23 0.32
C GLY A 23 -12.01 10.86 1.72
N PHE A 24 -11.24 10.01 2.40
CA PHE A 24 -11.44 9.62 3.80
C PHE A 24 -10.39 10.24 4.71
N SER A 25 -10.75 10.53 5.97
CA SER A 25 -9.83 11.02 6.99
C SER A 25 -9.48 9.94 8.02
N GLY A 26 -8.42 10.17 8.81
CA GLY A 26 -8.04 9.26 9.89
C GLY A 26 -8.92 9.37 11.14
N ASN A 27 -9.61 10.50 11.30
CA ASN A 27 -10.56 10.73 12.39
C ASN A 27 -11.66 11.73 12.01
N ILE A 28 -12.73 11.77 12.80
CA ILE A 28 -13.80 12.77 12.67
C ILE A 28 -13.20 14.17 12.85
N GLY A 29 -13.61 15.11 12.00
CA GLY A 29 -13.11 16.49 12.01
C GLY A 29 -11.75 16.72 11.36
N HIS A 30 -11.03 15.67 10.94
CA HIS A 30 -9.74 15.82 10.25
C HIS A 30 -9.91 15.92 8.73
N ASP A 31 -8.92 16.48 8.07
CA ASP A 31 -8.83 16.56 6.61
C ASP A 31 -8.71 15.16 5.97
N PRO A 32 -9.22 14.99 4.74
CA PRO A 32 -9.05 13.76 3.98
C PRO A 32 -7.59 13.60 3.55
N HIS A 33 -7.10 12.37 3.55
CA HIS A 33 -5.77 12.04 3.06
C HIS A 33 -5.84 10.75 2.24
N ILE A 34 -5.03 10.66 1.18
CA ILE A 34 -5.08 9.54 0.24
C ILE A 34 -4.80 8.19 0.91
N MET A 35 -3.93 8.18 1.93
CA MET A 35 -3.64 7.01 2.75
C MET A 35 -4.89 6.40 3.40
N TYR A 36 -5.71 7.21 4.10
CA TYR A 36 -6.93 6.72 4.72
C TYR A 36 -8.00 6.34 3.67
N THR A 37 -7.93 6.95 2.49
CA THR A 37 -8.80 6.62 1.36
C THR A 37 -8.53 5.20 0.86
N LEU A 38 -7.27 4.82 0.63
CA LEU A 38 -6.93 3.43 0.29
C LEU A 38 -7.32 2.47 1.41
N SER A 39 -7.01 2.79 2.67
CA SER A 39 -7.39 1.93 3.80
C SER A 39 -8.89 1.68 3.85
N ALA A 40 -9.72 2.70 3.61
CA ALA A 40 -11.17 2.55 3.53
C ALA A 40 -11.59 1.64 2.37
N ILE A 41 -11.00 1.82 1.17
CA ILE A 41 -11.23 0.97 -0.01
C ILE A 41 -10.87 -0.48 0.31
N GLN A 42 -9.69 -0.73 0.89
CA GLN A 42 -9.19 -2.07 1.22
C GLN A 42 -10.04 -2.73 2.32
N VAL A 43 -10.47 -2.00 3.35
CA VAL A 43 -11.37 -2.55 4.37
C VAL A 43 -12.70 -2.96 3.74
N LEU A 44 -13.32 -2.09 2.94
CA LEU A 44 -14.57 -2.41 2.26
C LEU A 44 -14.40 -3.54 1.23
N ALA A 45 -13.25 -3.61 0.57
CA ALA A 45 -12.84 -4.73 -0.28
C ALA A 45 -12.84 -6.06 0.47
N LEU A 46 -12.24 -6.11 1.67
CA LEU A 46 -12.22 -7.31 2.51
C LEU A 46 -13.64 -7.76 2.89
N PHE A 47 -14.53 -6.81 3.21
CA PHE A 47 -15.91 -7.09 3.60
C PHE A 47 -16.89 -7.32 2.45
N ASP A 48 -16.44 -7.28 1.19
CA ASP A 48 -17.31 -7.36 0.00
C ASP A 48 -18.36 -6.24 -0.06
N LYS A 49 -17.91 -5.02 0.25
CA LYS A 49 -18.74 -3.82 0.37
C LYS A 49 -18.19 -2.63 -0.40
N ILE A 50 -17.44 -2.85 -1.48
CA ILE A 50 -16.96 -1.75 -2.34
C ILE A 50 -18.13 -1.01 -3.01
N ASP A 51 -19.25 -1.70 -3.25
CA ASP A 51 -20.46 -1.14 -3.87
C ASP A 51 -21.08 0.03 -3.10
N VAL A 52 -20.77 0.18 -1.80
CA VAL A 52 -21.24 1.33 -1.00
C VAL A 52 -20.43 2.60 -1.26
N LEU A 53 -19.31 2.50 -1.96
CA LEU A 53 -18.45 3.62 -2.29
C LEU A 53 -19.01 4.40 -3.48
N ASP A 54 -18.89 5.71 -3.39
CA ASP A 54 -19.09 6.59 -4.53
C ASP A 54 -17.77 6.67 -5.31
N ILE A 55 -17.65 5.75 -6.26
CA ILE A 55 -16.44 5.52 -7.04
C ILE A 55 -16.00 6.79 -7.78
N ASP A 56 -16.94 7.52 -8.37
CA ASP A 56 -16.64 8.74 -9.12
C ASP A 56 -16.08 9.83 -8.23
N LYS A 57 -16.68 10.05 -7.07
CA LYS A 57 -16.20 11.07 -6.15
C LYS A 57 -14.83 10.75 -5.57
N ILE A 58 -14.58 9.48 -5.23
CA ILE A 58 -13.29 9.04 -4.69
C ILE A 58 -12.20 9.10 -5.77
N SER A 59 -12.49 8.61 -6.98
CA SER A 59 -11.54 8.67 -8.09
C SER A 59 -11.21 10.11 -8.47
N ASN A 60 -12.19 11.01 -8.53
CA ASN A 60 -11.94 12.43 -8.81
C ASN A 60 -11.07 13.10 -7.73
N TYR A 61 -11.26 12.74 -6.45
CA TYR A 61 -10.37 13.20 -5.38
C TYR A 61 -8.92 12.72 -5.60
N ILE A 62 -8.72 11.44 -5.91
CA ILE A 62 -7.38 10.88 -6.14
C ILE A 62 -6.72 11.48 -7.39
N VAL A 63 -7.47 11.63 -8.48
CA VAL A 63 -6.99 12.23 -9.73
C VAL A 63 -6.54 13.67 -9.50
N GLY A 64 -7.29 14.43 -8.69
CA GLY A 64 -6.94 15.81 -8.32
C GLY A 64 -5.67 15.95 -7.48
N LEU A 65 -5.08 14.84 -6.99
CA LEU A 65 -3.81 14.82 -6.28
C LEU A 65 -2.61 14.52 -7.19
N GLN A 66 -2.83 14.23 -8.48
CA GLN A 66 -1.73 14.05 -9.43
C GLN A 66 -1.10 15.40 -9.79
N ASN A 67 0.22 15.50 -9.61
CA ASN A 67 1.01 16.67 -9.94
C ASN A 67 1.49 16.65 -11.40
N GLU A 68 1.95 17.80 -11.90
CA GLU A 68 2.39 17.96 -13.29
C GLU A 68 3.55 17.05 -13.69
N ASP A 69 4.42 16.70 -12.74
CA ASP A 69 5.58 15.81 -12.89
C ASP A 69 5.23 14.32 -12.81
N GLY A 70 3.95 14.00 -12.56
CA GLY A 70 3.45 12.63 -12.42
C GLY A 70 3.41 12.11 -10.99
N SER A 71 4.02 12.82 -10.02
CA SER A 71 3.91 12.46 -8.61
C SER A 71 2.48 12.63 -8.09
N PHE A 72 2.21 12.08 -6.91
CA PHE A 72 0.95 12.29 -6.22
C PHE A 72 1.19 12.95 -4.86
N SER A 73 0.36 13.92 -4.53
CA SER A 73 0.33 14.51 -3.19
C SER A 73 -0.53 13.69 -2.23
N GLY A 74 -0.17 13.70 -0.95
CA GLY A 74 -0.92 13.00 0.11
C GLY A 74 -2.30 13.63 0.37
N ASP A 75 -2.37 14.95 0.25
CA ASP A 75 -3.54 15.79 0.42
C ASP A 75 -3.34 17.16 -0.25
N MET A 76 -4.18 18.14 0.11
CA MET A 76 -4.14 19.50 -0.44
C MET A 76 -2.92 20.34 -0.04
N TRP A 77 -2.10 19.88 0.90
CA TRP A 77 -0.91 20.60 1.38
C TRP A 77 0.34 20.27 0.56
N GLY A 78 0.25 19.30 -0.36
CA GLY A 78 1.24 19.10 -1.42
C GLY A 78 2.46 18.28 -1.02
N GLU A 79 2.47 17.58 0.12
CA GLU A 79 3.54 16.62 0.44
C GLU A 79 3.60 15.54 -0.65
N VAL A 80 4.80 15.24 -1.15
CA VAL A 80 5.05 14.22 -2.15
C VAL A 80 5.91 13.11 -1.59
N ASP A 81 5.49 11.88 -1.83
CA ASP A 81 6.20 10.65 -1.47
C ASP A 81 5.80 9.53 -2.44
N THR A 82 6.72 8.64 -2.79
CA THR A 82 6.43 7.46 -3.63
C THR A 82 5.35 6.55 -3.04
N ARG A 83 5.14 6.56 -1.72
CA ARG A 83 3.98 5.95 -1.06
C ARG A 83 2.67 6.46 -1.63
N PHE A 84 2.54 7.77 -1.85
CA PHE A 84 1.29 8.35 -2.37
C PHE A 84 1.05 7.95 -3.82
N SER A 85 2.11 7.77 -4.62
CA SER A 85 2.01 7.23 -5.98
C SER A 85 1.45 5.81 -5.97
N TYR A 86 1.98 4.93 -5.12
CA TYR A 86 1.43 3.58 -4.92
C TYR A 86 -0.02 3.60 -4.45
N ILE A 87 -0.33 4.43 -3.46
CA ILE A 87 -1.66 4.52 -2.87
C ILE A 87 -2.69 4.99 -3.91
N ALA A 88 -2.35 5.97 -4.73
CA ALA A 88 -3.19 6.47 -5.81
C ALA A 88 -3.47 5.37 -6.85
N ILE A 89 -2.40 4.75 -7.36
CA ILE A 89 -2.47 3.70 -8.38
C ILE A 89 -3.26 2.49 -7.85
N SER A 90 -2.96 2.01 -6.65
CA SER A 90 -3.66 0.89 -6.03
C SER A 90 -5.13 1.17 -5.78
N SER A 91 -5.47 2.37 -5.29
CA SER A 91 -6.86 2.80 -5.09
C SER A 91 -7.62 2.81 -6.42
N LEU A 92 -7.07 3.46 -7.45
CA LEU A 92 -7.71 3.56 -8.75
C LEU A 92 -7.82 2.19 -9.43
N ALA A 93 -6.86 1.30 -9.26
CA ALA A 93 -6.92 -0.06 -9.77
C ALA A 93 -8.02 -0.88 -9.12
N LEU A 94 -8.13 -0.85 -7.78
CA LEU A 94 -9.20 -1.52 -7.03
C LEU A 94 -10.59 -0.96 -7.39
N LEU A 95 -10.66 0.32 -7.75
CA LEU A 95 -11.88 0.99 -8.20
C LEU A 95 -12.14 0.87 -9.71
N ARG A 96 -11.21 0.29 -10.48
CA ARG A 96 -11.26 0.19 -11.96
C ARG A 96 -11.35 1.56 -12.66
N GLN A 97 -10.51 2.50 -12.23
CA GLN A 97 -10.47 3.89 -12.68
C GLN A 97 -9.04 4.36 -13.01
N LEU A 98 -8.13 3.43 -13.36
CA LEU A 98 -6.74 3.75 -13.71
C LEU A 98 -6.61 4.64 -14.94
N ASP A 99 -7.60 4.63 -15.83
CA ASP A 99 -7.67 5.42 -17.05
C ASP A 99 -7.88 6.93 -16.79
N LYS A 100 -8.21 7.32 -15.56
CA LYS A 100 -8.44 8.73 -15.19
C LYS A 100 -7.17 9.54 -14.88
N ILE A 101 -6.00 8.89 -14.78
CA ILE A 101 -4.73 9.56 -14.49
C ILE A 101 -3.78 9.52 -15.69
N ASP A 102 -2.81 10.43 -15.71
CA ASP A 102 -1.67 10.33 -16.61
C ASP A 102 -0.73 9.22 -16.12
N MET A 103 -1.02 7.99 -16.57
CA MET A 103 -0.28 6.79 -16.14
C MET A 103 1.17 6.81 -16.58
N GLU A 104 1.47 7.38 -17.75
CA GLU A 104 2.84 7.46 -18.26
C GLU A 104 3.68 8.34 -17.35
N LYS A 105 3.22 9.55 -17.01
CA LYS A 105 3.92 10.42 -16.07
C LYS A 105 4.06 9.80 -14.68
N ALA A 106 3.02 9.14 -14.18
CA ALA A 106 3.09 8.46 -12.88
C ALA A 106 4.20 7.40 -12.85
N VAL A 107 4.30 6.59 -13.91
CA VAL A 107 5.38 5.60 -14.04
C VAL A 107 6.74 6.30 -14.15
N GLN A 108 6.87 7.36 -14.96
CA GLN A 108 8.14 8.10 -15.09
C GLN A 108 8.61 8.70 -13.76
N TYR A 109 7.70 9.26 -12.96
CA TYR A 109 8.04 9.78 -11.63
C TYR A 109 8.58 8.68 -10.72
N ILE A 110 7.91 7.52 -10.65
CA ILE A 110 8.38 6.37 -9.86
C ILE A 110 9.80 5.95 -10.31
N LEU A 111 10.03 5.87 -11.63
CA LEU A 111 11.33 5.49 -12.18
C LEU A 111 12.44 6.51 -11.86
N SER A 112 12.10 7.81 -11.77
CA SER A 112 13.05 8.85 -11.34
C SER A 112 13.50 8.71 -9.88
N CYS A 113 12.77 7.95 -9.06
CA CYS A 113 13.13 7.65 -7.67
C CYS A 113 14.02 6.41 -7.53
N LYS A 114 14.36 5.73 -8.64
CA LYS A 114 15.24 4.56 -8.66
C LYS A 114 16.70 4.99 -8.49
N ASN A 115 17.41 4.31 -7.60
CA ASN A 115 18.82 4.56 -7.31
C ASN A 115 19.75 3.56 -8.03
N VAL A 116 21.04 3.89 -8.02
CA VAL A 116 22.10 3.06 -8.64
C VAL A 116 22.24 1.68 -8.00
N ASP A 117 21.80 1.54 -6.74
CA ASP A 117 21.78 0.28 -5.99
C ASP A 117 20.57 -0.61 -6.34
N GLY A 118 19.73 -0.18 -7.29
CA GLY A 118 18.52 -0.86 -7.73
C GLY A 118 17.28 -0.56 -6.87
N GLY A 119 17.47 0.02 -5.68
CA GLY A 119 16.40 0.40 -4.77
C GLY A 119 15.68 1.70 -5.16
N PHE A 120 14.72 2.11 -4.33
CA PHE A 120 13.92 3.31 -4.53
C PHE A 120 13.86 4.15 -3.25
N GLY A 121 13.99 5.47 -3.42
CA GLY A 121 13.80 6.45 -2.36
C GLY A 121 12.38 7.02 -2.31
N CYS A 122 12.07 7.82 -1.29
CA CYS A 122 10.75 8.49 -1.15
C CYS A 122 10.48 9.56 -2.21
N THR A 123 11.55 10.15 -2.76
CA THR A 123 11.56 11.15 -3.84
C THR A 123 12.87 10.98 -4.64
N PRO A 124 13.01 11.63 -5.81
CA PRO A 124 14.24 11.51 -6.61
C PRO A 124 15.50 11.90 -5.82
N GLY A 125 16.48 10.99 -5.81
CA GLY A 125 17.75 11.18 -5.09
C GLY A 125 17.71 10.85 -3.60
N ALA A 126 16.56 10.48 -3.03
CA ALA A 126 16.48 10.02 -1.64
C ALA A 126 17.05 8.59 -1.48
N GLU A 127 17.51 8.27 -0.26
CA GLU A 127 18.08 6.96 0.08
C GLU A 127 17.09 5.81 -0.18
N SER A 128 17.59 4.70 -0.72
CA SER A 128 16.82 3.47 -0.94
C SER A 128 16.25 2.90 0.37
N HIS A 129 14.95 2.59 0.37
CA HIS A 129 14.23 2.12 1.55
C HIS A 129 13.31 0.95 1.20
N ALA A 130 13.29 -0.12 2.01
CA ALA A 130 12.48 -1.31 1.74
C ALA A 130 10.98 -0.99 1.58
N GLY A 131 10.43 -0.14 2.44
CA GLY A 131 9.03 0.31 2.31
C GLY A 131 8.75 1.11 1.03
N GLN A 132 9.72 1.89 0.55
CA GLN A 132 9.56 2.65 -0.70
C GLN A 132 9.70 1.74 -1.91
N ILE A 133 10.63 0.77 -1.85
CA ILE A 133 10.75 -0.30 -2.84
C ILE A 133 9.42 -1.06 -2.96
N PHE A 134 8.79 -1.43 -1.85
CA PHE A 134 7.46 -2.07 -1.88
C PHE A 134 6.44 -1.22 -2.65
N CYS A 135 6.33 0.08 -2.31
CA CYS A 135 5.41 0.99 -2.97
C CYS A 135 5.71 1.13 -4.48
N CYS A 136 6.96 1.41 -4.84
CA CYS A 136 7.37 1.61 -6.23
C CYS A 136 7.19 0.34 -7.07
N VAL A 137 7.65 -0.82 -6.59
CA VAL A 137 7.53 -2.10 -7.30
C VAL A 137 6.07 -2.54 -7.38
N GLY A 138 5.29 -2.38 -6.31
CA GLY A 138 3.85 -2.66 -6.30
C GLY A 138 3.09 -1.80 -7.31
N ALA A 139 3.39 -0.49 -7.38
CA ALA A 139 2.81 0.41 -8.37
C ALA A 139 3.18 0.00 -9.80
N LEU A 140 4.45 -0.34 -10.06
CA LEU A 140 4.91 -0.84 -11.36
C LEU A 140 4.28 -2.21 -11.71
N ALA A 141 3.99 -3.06 -10.73
CA ALA A 141 3.26 -4.30 -10.95
C ALA A 141 1.82 -4.05 -11.40
N ILE A 142 1.11 -3.15 -10.71
CA ILE A 142 -0.27 -2.80 -11.02
C ILE A 142 -0.38 -2.17 -12.41
N THR A 143 0.58 -1.34 -12.82
CA THR A 143 0.58 -0.68 -14.13
C THR A 143 1.16 -1.55 -15.27
N GLY A 144 1.65 -2.77 -14.98
CA GLY A 144 2.27 -3.63 -15.99
C GLY A 144 3.69 -3.22 -16.40
N SER A 145 4.34 -2.35 -15.61
CA SER A 145 5.64 -1.71 -15.89
C SER A 145 6.82 -2.34 -15.16
N LEU A 146 6.69 -3.58 -14.66
CA LEU A 146 7.77 -4.29 -13.94
C LEU A 146 9.03 -4.55 -14.78
N HIS A 147 8.94 -4.48 -16.10
CA HIS A 147 10.08 -4.67 -17.01
C HIS A 147 11.15 -3.58 -16.87
N HIS A 148 10.88 -2.47 -16.18
CA HIS A 148 11.87 -1.44 -15.84
C HIS A 148 12.71 -1.78 -14.58
N VAL A 149 12.31 -2.79 -13.82
CA VAL A 149 13.00 -3.21 -12.60
C VAL A 149 14.11 -4.20 -12.98
N ASP A 150 15.33 -3.91 -12.53
CA ASP A 150 16.43 -4.87 -12.61
C ASP A 150 16.24 -5.88 -11.47
N LYS A 151 15.73 -7.06 -11.82
CA LYS A 151 15.36 -8.09 -10.86
C LYS A 151 16.56 -8.64 -10.11
N ASP A 152 17.70 -8.77 -10.77
CA ASP A 152 18.89 -9.37 -10.17
C ASP A 152 19.53 -8.37 -9.20
N LEU A 153 19.68 -7.11 -9.62
CA LEU A 153 20.24 -6.06 -8.77
C LEU A 153 19.35 -5.77 -7.56
N LEU A 154 18.04 -5.56 -7.78
CA LEU A 154 17.11 -5.29 -6.68
C LEU A 154 16.93 -6.52 -5.78
N GLY A 155 16.90 -7.72 -6.37
CA GLY A 155 16.85 -8.97 -5.62
C GLY A 155 18.04 -9.10 -4.68
N TRP A 156 19.25 -8.84 -5.18
CA TRP A 156 20.46 -8.82 -4.35
C TRP A 156 20.37 -7.79 -3.22
N TRP A 157 19.96 -6.56 -3.53
CA TRP A 157 19.78 -5.50 -2.53
C TRP A 157 18.82 -5.92 -1.41
N LEU A 158 17.71 -6.57 -1.75
CA LEU A 158 16.72 -7.06 -0.78
C LEU A 158 17.26 -8.22 0.05
N CYS A 159 18.01 -9.15 -0.55
CA CYS A 159 18.66 -10.25 0.18
C CYS A 159 19.66 -9.74 1.22
N GLU A 160 20.41 -8.68 0.91
CA GLU A 160 21.33 -8.03 1.86
C GLU A 160 20.64 -7.28 3.01
N ARG A 161 19.29 -7.25 3.04
CA ARG A 161 18.55 -6.76 4.21
C ARG A 161 18.41 -7.81 5.30
N GLN A 162 18.63 -9.09 4.98
CA GLN A 162 18.62 -10.13 5.99
C GLN A 162 19.88 -10.04 6.84
N VAL A 163 19.72 -9.80 8.14
CA VAL A 163 20.83 -9.71 9.09
C VAL A 163 21.07 -11.06 9.76
N LYS A 164 22.20 -11.20 10.48
CA LYS A 164 22.63 -12.48 11.09
C LYS A 164 21.63 -13.13 12.05
N SER A 165 20.73 -12.34 12.65
CA SER A 165 19.65 -12.88 13.51
C SER A 165 18.54 -13.58 12.71
N GLY A 166 18.51 -13.43 11.39
CA GLY A 166 17.49 -13.97 10.50
C GLY A 166 16.37 -12.96 10.13
N GLY A 167 16.23 -11.85 10.85
CA GLY A 167 15.30 -10.78 10.53
C GLY A 167 15.77 -9.86 9.39
N LEU A 168 14.89 -8.97 8.93
CA LEU A 168 15.16 -8.03 7.83
C LEU A 168 15.27 -6.60 8.36
N ASN A 169 16.14 -5.77 7.80
CA ASN A 169 16.18 -4.34 8.07
C ASN A 169 15.59 -3.51 6.92
N GLY A 170 14.99 -2.36 7.24
CA GLY A 170 14.38 -1.47 6.23
C GLY A 170 15.39 -0.69 5.37
N ARG A 171 16.63 -0.55 5.88
CA ARG A 171 17.76 0.16 5.25
C ARG A 171 19.08 -0.53 5.63
N PRO A 172 20.14 -0.43 4.81
CA PRO A 172 21.47 -0.89 5.18
C PRO A 172 21.89 -0.41 6.58
N GLU A 173 22.61 -1.26 7.30
CA GLU A 173 23.17 -0.97 8.64
C GLU A 173 22.14 -0.72 9.76
N LYS A 174 20.85 -1.01 9.56
CA LYS A 174 19.81 -0.94 10.61
C LYS A 174 19.54 -2.30 11.27
N LEU A 175 18.92 -2.25 12.45
CA LEU A 175 18.52 -3.43 13.25
C LEU A 175 17.30 -4.18 12.64
N PRO A 176 17.12 -5.47 12.95
CA PRO A 176 16.01 -6.34 12.49
C PRO A 176 14.78 -6.37 13.41
N ASP A 177 13.71 -7.04 12.92
CA ASP A 177 12.35 -7.17 13.50
C ASP A 177 12.07 -8.46 14.34
N ASP A 178 11.18 -8.45 15.37
CA ASP A 178 11.12 -9.43 16.50
C ASP A 178 9.75 -9.92 17.07
N ARG A 179 9.79 -10.84 18.06
CA ARG A 179 8.73 -11.70 18.61
C ARG A 179 8.77 -11.81 20.16
N GLU A 180 7.70 -11.41 20.86
CA GLU A 180 7.36 -12.09 22.15
C GLU A 180 5.90 -11.97 22.66
N ASN A 181 5.03 -11.09 22.14
CA ASN A 181 3.71 -10.81 22.77
C ASN A 181 2.45 -10.93 21.89
N GLY A 182 2.48 -11.67 20.78
CA GLY A 182 1.36 -11.76 19.84
C GLY A 182 1.15 -10.44 19.06
N GLY A 183 0.99 -10.53 17.74
CA GLY A 183 1.34 -9.40 16.87
C GLY A 183 2.84 -9.36 16.57
N ILE A 184 3.24 -8.45 15.69
CA ILE A 184 4.62 -8.25 15.22
C ILE A 184 4.93 -6.75 15.44
N SER A 185 6.13 -6.43 15.96
CA SER A 185 6.65 -5.06 16.21
C SER A 185 7.63 -4.64 15.10
N ASP A 186 8.44 -3.58 15.23
CA ASP A 186 9.56 -3.28 14.30
C ASP A 186 10.88 -3.95 14.73
N ARG A 187 11.06 -4.20 16.03
CA ARG A 187 12.30 -4.69 16.67
C ARG A 187 12.03 -5.44 17.97
N PRO A 188 13.06 -6.11 18.55
CA PRO A 188 12.99 -6.64 19.90
C PRO A 188 12.63 -5.58 20.92
N GLU A 189 11.73 -5.93 21.83
CA GLU A 189 11.23 -5.09 22.93
C GLU A 189 10.37 -3.88 22.50
N ASP A 190 10.20 -3.64 21.20
CA ASP A 190 9.27 -2.62 20.71
C ASP A 190 7.81 -3.05 20.93
N ALA A 191 6.93 -2.05 21.04
CA ALA A 191 5.50 -2.31 21.12
C ALA A 191 5.00 -2.93 19.80
N VAL A 192 4.21 -4.00 19.90
CA VAL A 192 3.51 -4.57 18.74
C VAL A 192 2.54 -3.55 18.17
N ASP A 193 2.45 -3.50 16.85
CA ASP A 193 1.50 -2.62 16.17
C ASP A 193 0.85 -3.32 14.97
N VAL A 194 -0.26 -2.73 14.53
CA VAL A 194 -1.07 -3.29 13.43
C VAL A 194 -0.30 -3.29 12.10
N PHE A 195 0.58 -2.31 11.90
CA PHE A 195 1.35 -2.17 10.66
C PHE A 195 2.33 -3.33 10.51
N HIS A 196 3.21 -3.53 11.48
CA HIS A 196 4.19 -4.61 11.42
C HIS A 196 3.54 -5.99 11.52
N THR A 197 2.47 -6.12 12.32
CA THR A 197 1.66 -7.36 12.35
C THR A 197 1.13 -7.71 10.96
N TYR A 198 0.58 -6.73 10.25
CA TYR A 198 0.05 -6.95 8.91
C TYR A 198 1.16 -7.35 7.93
N PHE A 199 2.26 -6.58 7.86
CA PHE A 199 3.34 -6.85 6.91
C PHE A 199 4.10 -8.15 7.22
N GLY A 200 4.29 -8.49 8.48
CA GLY A 200 4.91 -9.75 8.85
C GLY A 200 4.02 -10.96 8.55
N VAL A 201 2.70 -10.88 8.74
CA VAL A 201 1.77 -11.94 8.30
C VAL A 201 1.71 -12.04 6.78
N ALA A 202 1.74 -10.92 6.06
CA ALA A 202 1.84 -10.91 4.60
C ALA A 202 3.15 -11.56 4.12
N GLY A 203 4.28 -11.27 4.78
CA GLY A 203 5.56 -11.93 4.52
C GLY A 203 5.49 -13.45 4.74
N LEU A 204 4.88 -13.90 5.85
CA LEU A 204 4.67 -15.34 6.10
C LEU A 204 3.75 -15.99 5.06
N SER A 205 2.73 -15.28 4.58
CA SER A 205 1.85 -15.74 3.51
C SER A 205 2.61 -15.92 2.19
N LEU A 206 3.50 -14.98 1.84
CA LEU A 206 4.38 -15.09 0.67
C LEU A 206 5.37 -16.26 0.76
N LEU A 207 5.73 -16.68 1.97
CA LEU A 207 6.54 -17.87 2.24
C LEU A 207 5.72 -19.17 2.34
N GLU A 208 4.43 -19.13 2.00
CA GLU A 208 3.52 -20.27 2.02
C GLU A 208 3.39 -20.95 3.40
N TYR A 209 3.47 -20.18 4.50
CA TYR A 209 3.34 -20.72 5.84
C TYR A 209 1.94 -21.37 6.06
N PRO A 210 1.86 -22.60 6.60
CA PRO A 210 0.59 -23.32 6.74
C PRO A 210 -0.47 -22.54 7.53
N GLY A 211 -1.71 -22.56 7.03
CA GLY A 211 -2.86 -21.90 7.66
C GLY A 211 -3.06 -20.42 7.29
N LEU A 212 -2.12 -19.82 6.55
CA LEU A 212 -2.31 -18.50 5.96
C LEU A 212 -2.90 -18.59 4.56
N ILE A 213 -3.78 -17.64 4.23
CA ILE A 213 -4.30 -17.49 2.88
C ILE A 213 -3.28 -16.74 2.01
N PRO A 214 -3.17 -17.04 0.71
CA PRO A 214 -2.27 -16.32 -0.19
C PRO A 214 -2.60 -14.82 -0.26
N ILE A 215 -1.57 -13.99 -0.16
CA ILE A 215 -1.64 -12.53 -0.34
C ILE A 215 -1.12 -12.18 -1.73
N ASP A 216 -1.85 -11.30 -2.42
CA ASP A 216 -1.36 -10.62 -3.61
C ASP A 216 -0.30 -9.58 -3.20
N PRO A 217 0.95 -9.72 -3.66
CA PRO A 217 2.05 -8.86 -3.23
C PRO A 217 1.96 -7.44 -3.77
N ALA A 218 1.19 -7.19 -4.82
CA ALA A 218 1.04 -5.86 -5.41
C ALA A 218 -0.04 -5.05 -4.70
N TYR A 219 -1.12 -5.69 -4.24
CA TYR A 219 -2.23 -5.00 -3.57
C TYR A 219 -2.19 -5.07 -2.04
N ALA A 220 -1.35 -5.94 -1.48
CA ALA A 220 -1.38 -6.27 -0.06
C ALA A 220 -2.81 -6.67 0.37
N LEU A 221 -3.42 -7.58 -0.38
CA LEU A 221 -4.76 -8.11 -0.10
C LEU A 221 -4.78 -9.61 -0.36
N PRO A 222 -5.67 -10.37 0.31
CA PRO A 222 -5.86 -11.77 -0.05
C PRO A 222 -6.19 -11.95 -1.54
N VAL A 223 -5.56 -12.94 -2.18
CA VAL A 223 -5.71 -13.19 -3.63
C VAL A 223 -7.18 -13.38 -4.01
N ASN A 224 -7.97 -14.05 -3.16
CA ASN A 224 -9.40 -14.23 -3.40
C ASN A 224 -10.19 -12.90 -3.39
N VAL A 225 -9.77 -11.92 -2.60
CA VAL A 225 -10.38 -10.57 -2.55
C VAL A 225 -10.01 -9.78 -3.79
N VAL A 226 -8.73 -9.78 -4.19
CA VAL A 226 -8.28 -9.13 -5.44
C VAL A 226 -8.98 -9.74 -6.65
N ASN A 227 -9.03 -11.06 -6.76
CA ASN A 227 -9.68 -11.74 -7.87
C ASN A 227 -11.18 -11.42 -7.98
N ARG A 228 -11.86 -11.30 -6.83
CA ARG A 228 -13.25 -10.86 -6.78
C ARG A 228 -13.43 -9.45 -7.34
N ILE A 229 -12.47 -8.56 -7.12
CA ILE A 229 -12.57 -7.15 -7.53
C ILE A 229 -12.16 -6.97 -8.98
N ILE A 230 -11.13 -7.68 -9.45
CA ILE A 230 -10.53 -7.48 -10.78
C ILE A 230 -11.17 -8.39 -11.84
N PHE A 231 -11.49 -9.65 -11.51
CA PHE A 231 -11.94 -10.64 -12.50
C PHE A 231 -13.44 -10.97 -12.45
N LYS A 232 -14.16 -10.55 -11.41
CA LYS A 232 -15.61 -10.70 -11.38
C LYS A 232 -16.23 -9.65 -12.32
N LYS A 233 -16.94 -10.11 -13.35
CA LYS A 233 -17.71 -9.26 -14.27
C LYS A 233 -18.91 -8.65 -13.56
#